data_AF-A0A931U7D7-F1
#
_entry.id   AF-A0A931U7D7-F1
#
_cell.length_a   1.000
_cell.length_b   1.000
_cell.length_c   1.000
_cell.angle_alpha   90.00
_cell.angle_beta   90.00
_cell.angle_gamma   90.00
#
_symmetry.space_group_name_H-M   'P 1'
#
loop_
_entity.id
_entity.type
_entity.pdbx_description
1 polymer ?
#
loop_
_entity_poly.entity_id
_entity_poly.type
_entity_poly.pdbx_seq_one_letter_code
_entity_poly.pdbx_strand_id
1 'polypeptide(L)' 'MFDYYLPVSDSGNATILPNVVVAQCLAYYLALARNLDPDMPRNLAKSVTVK' A
#
# COMPACT_ATOMS: atom_id res chain seq x y z
N MET A 1 13.73 -16.82 7.43
CA MET A 1 13.95 -17.02 5.98
C MET A 1 12.64 -16.67 5.29
N PHE A 2 12.68 -15.92 4.18
CA PHE A 2 11.47 -15.58 3.41
C PHE A 2 11.37 -16.53 2.20
N ASP A 3 10.14 -16.90 1.81
CA ASP A 3 9.91 -17.86 0.72
C ASP A 3 9.95 -17.20 -0.67
N TYR A 4 9.57 -15.93 -0.76
CA TYR A 4 9.48 -15.19 -2.02
C TYR A 4 10.18 -13.84 -1.92
N TYR A 5 10.88 -13.47 -2.99
CA TYR A 5 11.48 -12.16 -3.18
C TYR A 5 10.80 -11.46 -4.36
N LEU A 6 10.24 -10.28 -4.11
CA LEU A 6 9.68 -9.42 -5.15
C LEU A 6 10.78 -8.44 -5.57
N PRO A 7 11.33 -8.56 -6.80
CA PRO A 7 12.40 -7.69 -7.24
C PRO A 7 11.90 -6.26 -7.39
N VAL A 8 12.67 -5.33 -6.85
CA VAL A 8 12.44 -3.88 -6.98
C VAL A 8 13.74 -3.23 -7.46
N SER A 9 13.62 -2.19 -8.28
CA SER A 9 14.79 -1.48 -8.80
C SER A 9 15.56 -0.80 -7.67
N ASP A 10 16.88 -0.97 -7.64
CA ASP A 10 17.74 -0.17 -6.76
C ASP A 10 17.72 1.29 -7.23
N SER A 11 17.29 2.17 -6.34
CA SER A 11 17.20 3.61 -6.55
C SER A 11 18.06 4.38 -5.53
N GLY A 12 19.07 3.72 -4.94
CA GLY A 12 19.95 4.30 -3.93
C GLY A 12 19.17 4.85 -2.73
N ASN A 13 19.35 6.15 -2.44
CA ASN A 13 18.64 6.82 -1.35
C ASN A 13 17.10 6.82 -1.54
N ALA A 14 16.61 6.61 -2.76
CA ALA A 14 15.19 6.57 -3.07
C ALA A 14 14.61 5.15 -3.15
N THR A 15 15.38 4.09 -2.81
CA THR A 15 14.92 2.69 -2.86
C THR A 15 13.66 2.43 -2.04
N ILE A 16 13.35 3.27 -1.06
CA ILE A 16 12.08 3.23 -0.32
C ILE A 16 10.84 3.42 -1.21
N LEU A 17 10.95 4.18 -2.31
CA LEU A 17 9.83 4.48 -3.21
C LEU A 17 9.32 3.23 -3.97
N PRO A 18 10.15 2.47 -4.71
CA PRO A 18 9.66 1.25 -5.36
C PRO A 18 9.22 0.19 -4.33
N ASN A 19 9.82 0.16 -3.13
CA ASN A 19 9.37 -0.76 -2.07
C ASN A 19 7.96 -0.43 -1.56
N VAL A 20 7.63 0.84 -1.33
CA VAL A 20 6.29 1.20 -0.82
C VAL A 20 5.19 0.93 -1.85
N VAL A 21 5.49 1.02 -3.15
CA VAL A 21 4.53 0.68 -4.22
C VAL A 21 4.10 -0.78 -4.13
N VAL A 22 5.02 -1.71 -3.84
CA VAL A 22 4.68 -3.13 -3.65
C VAL A 22 3.66 -3.31 -2.52
N ALA A 23 3.87 -2.64 -1.38
CA ALA A 23 2.95 -2.69 -0.26
C ALA A 23 1.58 -2.05 -0.58
N GLN A 24 1.56 -0.95 -1.33
CA GLN A 24 0.33 -0.30 -1.80
C GLN A 24 -0.49 -1.22 -2.71
N CYS A 25 0.16 -1.88 -3.68
CA CYS A 25 -0.49 -2.85 -4.55
C CYS A 25 -1.02 -4.05 -3.76
N LEU A 26 -0.24 -4.58 -2.82
CA LEU A 26 -0.67 -5.69 -1.96
C LEU A 26 -1.92 -5.32 -1.16
N ALA A 27 -1.95 -4.12 -0.56
CA ALA A 27 -3.10 -3.64 0.19
C ALA A 27 -4.35 -3.50 -0.69
N TYR A 28 -4.20 -2.97 -1.91
CA TYR A 28 -5.29 -2.84 -2.87
C TYR A 28 -5.88 -4.21 -3.25
N TYR A 29 -5.04 -5.17 -3.65
CA TYR A 29 -5.53 -6.49 -4.03
C TYR A 29 -6.12 -7.26 -2.86
N LEU A 30 -5.61 -7.10 -1.65
CA LEU A 30 -6.22 -7.67 -0.44
C LEU A 30 -7.58 -7.06 -0.12
N ALA A 31 -7.77 -5.75 -0.33
CA ALA A 31 -9.07 -5.11 -0.14
C ALA A 31 -10.10 -5.69 -1.11
N LEU A 32 -9.75 -5.78 -2.40
CA LEU A 32 -10.60 -6.39 -3.42
C LEU A 32 -10.93 -7.86 -3.11
N ALA A 33 -9.91 -8.67 -2.76
CA ALA A 33 -10.10 -10.08 -2.42
C ALA A 33 -11.00 -10.29 -1.19
N ARG A 34 -11.09 -9.29 -0.31
CA ARG A 34 -11.95 -9.29 0.87
C ARG A 34 -13.30 -8.60 0.64
N ASN A 35 -13.63 -8.22 -0.59
CA ASN A 35 -14.83 -7.46 -0.96
C ASN A 35 -14.97 -6.15 -0.16
N LEU A 36 -13.85 -5.46 0.08
CA LEU A 36 -13.81 -4.15 0.72
C LEU A 36 -13.57 -3.07 -0.34
N ASP A 37 -14.14 -1.88 -0.10
CA ASP A 37 -13.88 -0.70 -0.92
C ASP A 37 -12.56 -0.04 -0.49
N PRO A 38 -11.50 -0.04 -1.34
CA PRO A 38 -10.24 0.61 -1.02
C PRO A 38 -10.33 2.14 -1.00
N ASP A 39 -11.33 2.75 -1.65
CA ASP A 39 -11.51 4.20 -1.70
C ASP A 39 -12.27 4.74 -0.48
N MET A 40 -13.05 3.88 0.20
CA MET A 40 -13.80 4.21 1.41
C MET A 40 -13.37 3.34 2.62
N PRO A 41 -12.13 3.54 3.14
CA PRO A 41 -11.68 2.83 4.33
C PRO A 41 -12.51 3.20 5.57
N ARG A 42 -12.80 2.20 6.41
CA ARG A 42 -13.55 2.39 7.66
C ARG A 42 -12.83 3.38 8.59
N ASN A 43 -13.60 4.26 9.23
CA ASN A 43 -13.14 5.22 10.25
C ASN A 43 -12.11 6.25 9.76
N LEU A 44 -11.96 6.42 8.45
CA LEU A 44 -11.08 7.43 7.86
C LEU A 44 -11.90 8.47 7.10
N ALA A 45 -11.42 9.71 7.15
CA ALA A 45 -11.87 10.80 6.29
C ALA A 45 -10.69 11.28 5.44
N LYS A 46 -10.97 11.72 4.20
CA LYS A 46 -9.94 12.23 3.28
C LYS A 46 -9.21 13.47 3.82
N SER A 47 -9.90 14.28 4.61
CA SER A 47 -9.35 15.41 5.34
C SER A 47 -10.12 15.54 6.65
N VAL A 48 -9.40 15.75 7.75
CA VAL A 48 -10.01 16.01 9.06
C VAL A 48 -9.88 17.50 9.33
N THR A 49 -10.96 18.25 9.08
CA THR A 49 -11.08 19.64 9.52
C THR A 49 -11.87 19.66 10.83
N VAL A 50 -11.25 20.14 11.90
CA VAL A 50 -11.96 20.45 13.15
C VAL A 50 -12.60 21.83 13.05
N LYS A 51 -13.70 22.06 13.76
CA LYS A 51 -14.23 23.40 14.00
C LYS A 51 -13.42 24.12 15.07
#